data_AF-A0A7C3K889-F1
#
_entry.id   AF-A0A7C3K889-F1
#
_cell.length_a   1.000
_cell.length_b   1.000
_cell.length_c   1.000
_cell.angle_alpha   90.00
_cell.angle_beta   90.00
_cell.angle_gamma   90.00
#
_symmetry.space_group_name_H-M   'P 1'
#
loop_
_entity.id
_entity.type
_entity.pdbx_description
1 polymer ?
#
loop_
_entity_poly.entity_id
_entity_poly.type
_entity_poly.pdbx_seq_one_letter_code
_entity_poly.pdbx_strand_id
1 'polypeptide(L)'
;MGQGPTTGRSEVSRRRVSLGAILGAGWYGVLLIVSGLVSASGEMDRGTMVMLLLAGLAPIAVFQGLAMSRAGAEGGSGRGRVLEQRMHELTCAMERMTSEAGLSEGAKRVLHRREERELLRRAIEQDIADQDWDAAMVLVRELAERFGYRSDAEEFRSRIERARAQTLDQRVVEALAELEELVRRRQWTEAYADAARIMRLYPESHRVDRLRERIDQARMAVRRELEQRFRAAAEREQVDEAMELLRELDAYLTPAEAEPLRALAAEVIAKSRENLGVRFKLMVQDHQWMEAVNAAERIMREFPNTRMAQEVLEMMPALREKAGAAEKR
;
A
#
# COMPACT_ATOMS: atom_id res chain seq x y z
N MET A 1 37.21 44.47 -25.10
CA MET A 1 37.27 45.27 -23.85
C MET A 1 36.49 44.49 -22.80
N GLY A 2 37.04 43.94 -21.73
CA GLY A 2 38.38 44.02 -21.16
C GLY A 2 38.24 43.92 -19.64
N GLN A 3 38.84 42.88 -19.07
CA GLN A 3 39.32 42.77 -17.67
C GLN A 3 38.23 42.76 -16.56
N GLY A 4 38.24 41.89 -15.56
CA GLY A 4 39.17 40.85 -15.15
C GLY A 4 38.60 40.05 -13.95
N PRO A 5 39.23 38.93 -13.57
CA PRO A 5 38.75 38.03 -12.53
C PRO A 5 39.33 38.40 -11.15
N THR A 6 38.53 38.37 -10.09
CA THR A 6 39.01 38.44 -8.71
C THR A 6 39.01 37.06 -8.07
N THR A 7 40.19 36.48 -8.01
CA THR A 7 40.60 35.43 -7.07
C THR A 7 40.82 36.02 -5.67
N GLY A 8 40.29 35.38 -4.64
CA GLY A 8 40.65 35.56 -3.22
C GLY A 8 39.82 34.59 -2.38
N ARG A 9 40.29 33.39 -2.03
CA ARG A 9 41.25 33.04 -0.96
C ARG A 9 40.74 33.46 0.45
N SER A 10 39.95 32.58 1.07
CA SER A 10 39.80 32.48 2.53
C SER A 10 39.34 31.05 2.85
N GLU A 11 40.27 30.19 3.27
CA GLU A 11 40.42 29.74 4.66
C GLU A 11 39.95 28.30 4.84
N VAL A 12 40.88 27.39 4.57
CA VAL A 12 40.88 26.03 5.10
C VAL A 12 41.01 26.14 6.62
N SER A 13 39.88 26.22 7.31
CA SER A 13 39.79 26.01 8.76
C SER A 13 40.14 24.55 9.07
N ARG A 14 41.45 24.29 9.23
CA ARG A 14 41.96 23.10 9.90
C ARG A 14 41.42 23.13 11.33
N ARG A 15 40.36 22.37 11.58
CA ARG A 15 39.96 21.92 12.91
C ARG A 15 41.17 21.26 13.58
N ARG A 16 41.92 22.02 14.39
CA ARG A 16 42.76 21.46 15.44
C ARG A 16 41.81 20.92 16.50
N VAL A 17 41.27 19.73 16.27
CA VAL A 17 40.69 18.94 17.35
C VAL A 17 41.87 18.69 18.29
N SER A 18 41.81 19.27 19.49
CA SER A 18 42.84 19.08 20.50
C SER A 18 42.96 17.58 20.77
N LEU A 19 44.19 17.06 20.76
CA LEU A 19 44.47 15.64 21.03
C LEU A 19 43.78 15.15 22.33
N GLY A 20 43.52 16.06 23.28
CA GLY A 20 42.76 15.79 24.50
C GLY A 20 41.29 15.42 24.28
N ALA A 21 40.61 15.98 23.27
CA ALA A 21 39.22 15.61 22.98
C ALA A 21 39.11 14.19 22.39
N ILE A 22 40.11 13.76 21.62
CA ILE A 22 40.18 12.41 21.04
C ILE A 22 40.49 11.38 22.13
N LEU A 23 41.42 11.69 23.05
CA LEU A 23 41.73 10.81 24.19
C LEU A 23 40.57 10.68 25.17
N GLY A 24 39.83 11.77 25.43
CA GLY A 24 38.64 11.75 26.29
C GLY A 24 37.49 10.90 25.71
N ALA A 25 37.23 11.02 24.42
CA ALA A 25 36.23 10.20 23.74
C ALA A 25 36.62 8.71 23.70
N GLY A 26 37.91 8.41 23.52
CA GLY A 26 38.43 7.04 23.55
C GLY A 26 38.25 6.36 24.91
N TRP A 27 38.52 7.08 26.00
CA TRP A 27 38.35 6.56 27.36
C TRP A 27 36.88 6.24 27.68
N TYR A 28 35.96 7.09 27.24
CA TYR A 28 34.52 6.89 27.44
C TYR A 28 33.99 5.66 26.68
N GLY A 29 34.51 5.42 25.48
CA GLY A 29 34.20 4.21 24.70
C GLY A 29 34.65 2.92 25.40
N VAL A 30 35.85 2.90 25.97
CA VAL A 30 36.36 1.73 26.72
C VAL A 30 35.51 1.47 27.97
N LEU A 31 35.13 2.52 28.70
CA LEU A 31 34.29 2.41 29.90
C LEU A 31 32.88 1.88 29.59
N LEU A 32 32.29 2.30 28.46
CA LEU A 32 31.00 1.77 27.98
C LEU A 32 31.09 0.31 27.53
N ILE A 33 32.18 -0.09 26.86
CA ILE A 33 32.39 -1.48 26.43
C ILE A 33 32.59 -2.38 27.64
N VAL A 34 33.40 -1.97 28.63
CA VAL A 34 33.60 -2.72 29.87
C VAL A 34 32.29 -2.81 30.67
N SER A 35 31.52 -1.72 30.76
CA SER A 35 30.20 -1.75 31.41
C SER A 35 29.20 -2.66 30.69
N GLY A 36 29.21 -2.69 29.36
CA GLY A 36 28.35 -3.58 28.57
C GLY A 36 28.73 -5.05 28.72
N LEU A 37 30.03 -5.36 28.72
CA LEU A 37 30.53 -6.72 28.86
C LEU A 37 30.23 -7.30 30.26
N VAL A 38 30.35 -6.47 31.30
CA VAL A 38 30.06 -6.84 32.69
C VAL A 38 28.55 -6.98 32.94
N SER A 39 27.71 -6.24 32.21
CA SER A 39 26.26 -6.40 32.33
C SER A 39 25.73 -7.70 31.70
N ALA A 40 26.51 -8.32 30.80
CA ALA A 40 26.15 -9.58 30.16
C ALA A 40 26.46 -10.83 31.02
N SER A 41 27.34 -10.72 32.03
CA SER A 41 27.72 -11.84 32.90
C SER A 41 26.75 -12.11 34.06
N GLY A 42 25.62 -11.41 34.16
CA GLY A 42 24.44 -11.84 34.93
C GLY A 42 24.51 -11.82 36.46
N GLU A 43 25.68 -11.67 37.08
CA GLU A 43 25.85 -11.73 38.54
C GLU A 43 26.38 -10.42 39.14
N MET A 44 25.65 -9.31 38.97
CA MET A 44 26.00 -8.07 39.69
C MET A 44 24.81 -7.41 40.37
N ASP A 45 24.95 -7.25 41.69
CA ASP A 45 24.02 -6.58 42.58
C ASP A 45 23.89 -5.10 42.20
N ARG A 46 22.67 -4.55 42.21
CA ARG A 46 22.33 -3.22 41.66
C ARG A 46 23.18 -2.09 42.26
N GLY A 47 23.73 -2.28 43.46
CA GLY A 47 24.64 -1.33 44.11
C GLY A 47 26.00 -1.15 43.40
N THR A 48 26.53 -2.21 42.78
CA THR A 48 27.82 -2.16 42.08
C THR A 48 27.73 -1.37 40.76
N MET A 49 26.57 -1.41 40.10
CA MET A 49 26.31 -0.68 38.86
C MET A 49 26.27 0.84 39.09
N VAL A 50 25.70 1.29 40.21
CA VAL A 50 25.64 2.72 40.58
C VAL A 50 27.01 3.26 40.98
N MET A 51 27.84 2.46 41.68
CA MET A 51 29.21 2.85 42.01
C MET A 51 30.12 3.00 40.78
N LEU A 52 30.00 2.11 39.79
CA LEU A 52 30.78 2.21 38.55
C LEU A 52 30.41 3.44 37.70
N LEU A 53 29.12 3.78 37.64
CA LEU A 53 28.64 4.99 36.98
C LEU A 53 29.12 6.26 37.71
N LEU A 54 29.11 6.28 39.04
CA LEU A 54 29.63 7.41 39.83
C LEU A 54 31.15 7.56 39.72
N ALA A 55 31.90 6.44 39.67
CA ALA A 55 33.35 6.46 39.51
C ALA A 55 33.79 7.01 38.13
N GLY A 56 32.99 6.78 37.08
CA GLY A 56 33.24 7.32 35.74
C GLY A 56 33.07 8.84 35.62
N LEU A 57 32.25 9.47 36.49
CA LEU A 57 31.98 10.91 36.45
C LEU A 57 32.99 11.75 37.26
N ALA A 58 33.65 11.16 38.26
CA ALA A 58 34.64 11.84 39.10
C ALA A 58 35.80 12.51 38.33
N PRO A 59 36.44 11.89 37.31
CA PRO A 59 37.53 12.53 36.58
C PRO A 59 37.09 13.73 35.73
N ILE A 60 35.82 13.78 35.28
CA ILE A 60 35.30 14.89 34.47
C ILE A 60 35.16 16.15 35.32
N ALA A 61 34.69 16.02 36.57
CA ALA A 61 34.56 17.13 37.51
C ALA A 61 35.93 17.70 37.91
N VAL A 62 36.93 16.84 38.15
CA VAL A 62 38.29 17.28 38.48
C VAL A 62 38.98 17.95 37.29
N PHE A 63 38.77 17.45 36.06
CA PHE A 63 39.37 18.04 34.86
C PHE A 63 38.72 19.39 34.48
N GLN A 64 37.39 19.53 34.64
CA GLN A 64 36.69 20.81 34.45
C GLN A 64 37.02 21.82 35.56
N GLY A 65 37.15 21.36 36.81
CA GLY A 65 37.56 22.22 37.93
C GLY A 65 38.98 22.75 37.78
N LEU A 66 39.91 21.94 37.28
CA LEU A 66 41.30 22.35 37.04
C LEU A 66 41.46 23.24 35.78
N ALA A 67 40.59 23.07 34.78
CA ALA A 67 40.53 23.95 33.61
C ALA A 67 39.90 25.31 33.93
N MET A 68 38.87 25.36 34.79
CA MET A 68 38.27 26.62 35.23
C MET A 68 39.17 27.40 36.21
N SER A 69 39.95 26.72 37.07
CA SER A 69 40.87 27.41 37.99
C SER A 69 42.09 28.02 37.28
N ARG A 70 42.53 27.47 36.14
CA ARG A 70 43.55 28.11 35.28
C ARG A 70 43.02 29.24 34.40
N ALA A 71 41.74 29.22 34.03
CA ALA A 71 41.10 30.31 33.27
C ALA A 71 40.58 31.47 34.15
N GLY A 72 40.55 31.29 35.48
CA GLY A 72 40.01 32.27 36.42
C GLY A 72 40.95 33.41 36.84
N ALA A 73 42.21 33.43 36.38
CA ALA A 73 43.19 34.42 36.83
C ALA A 73 43.25 35.72 36.01
N GLU A 74 42.60 35.81 34.83
CA GLU A 74 42.75 36.98 33.93
C GLU A 74 41.42 37.63 33.44
N GLY A 75 40.26 37.20 33.93
CA GLY A 75 38.95 37.56 33.34
C GLY A 75 38.00 38.42 34.17
N GLY A 76 38.48 39.22 35.13
CA GLY A 76 37.67 39.92 36.15
C GLY A 76 36.73 41.04 35.66
N SER A 77 36.78 41.45 34.38
CA SER A 77 36.10 42.67 33.88
C SER A 77 35.11 42.44 32.73
N GLY A 78 34.92 41.20 32.27
CA GLY A 78 33.94 40.84 31.22
C GLY A 78 32.63 40.26 31.75
N ARG A 79 32.65 39.64 32.94
CA ARG A 79 31.48 38.94 33.51
C ARG A 79 30.39 39.91 33.98
N GLY A 80 30.77 41.11 34.42
CA GLY A 80 29.85 42.19 34.78
C GLY A 80 28.99 42.65 33.61
N ARG A 81 29.58 42.88 32.43
CA ARG A 81 28.85 43.32 31.23
C ARG A 81 27.89 42.27 30.68
N VAL A 82 28.27 40.99 30.70
CA VAL A 82 27.38 39.89 30.27
C VAL A 82 26.22 39.70 31.26
N LEU A 83 26.46 39.88 32.56
CA LEU A 83 25.41 39.82 33.57
C LEU A 83 24.47 41.03 33.46
N GLU A 84 25.01 42.24 33.23
CA GLU A 84 24.23 43.45 32.97
C GLU A 84 23.37 43.32 31.72
N GLN A 85 23.91 42.76 30.63
CA GLN A 85 23.16 42.58 29.38
C GLN A 85 22.01 41.57 29.56
N ARG A 86 22.23 40.46 30.29
CA ARG A 86 21.18 39.52 30.65
C ARG A 86 20.15 40.11 31.62
N MET A 87 20.59 40.93 32.57
CA MET A 87 19.70 41.66 33.47
C MET A 87 18.84 42.66 32.69
N HIS A 88 19.40 43.33 31.69
CA HIS A 88 18.65 44.23 30.80
C HIS A 88 17.65 43.46 29.94
N GLU A 89 18.04 42.33 29.34
CA GLU A 89 17.12 41.46 28.59
C GLU A 89 15.98 40.93 29.47
N LEU A 90 16.30 40.51 30.70
CA LEU A 90 15.30 40.08 31.69
C LEU A 90 14.39 41.25 32.11
N THR A 91 14.94 42.45 32.29
CA THR A 91 14.16 43.64 32.65
C THR A 91 13.21 44.02 31.52
N CYS A 92 13.68 44.01 30.26
CA CYS A 92 12.82 44.25 29.09
C CYS A 92 11.77 43.15 28.90
N ALA A 93 12.11 41.87 29.16
CA ALA A 93 11.13 40.78 29.12
C ALA A 93 10.09 40.91 30.24
N MET A 94 10.51 41.33 31.44
CA MET A 94 9.65 41.52 32.60
C MET A 94 8.76 42.76 32.45
N GLU A 95 9.24 43.85 31.84
CA GLU A 95 8.44 45.02 31.43
C GLU A 95 7.41 44.64 30.36
N ARG A 96 7.77 43.80 29.38
CA ARG A 96 6.79 43.26 28.43
C ARG A 96 5.73 42.41 29.12
N MET A 97 6.13 41.48 29.99
CA MET A 97 5.20 40.64 30.74
C MET A 97 4.28 41.46 31.67
N THR A 98 4.78 42.50 32.33
CA THR A 98 3.94 43.37 33.17
C THR A 98 3.04 44.28 32.33
N SER A 99 3.49 44.74 31.16
CA SER A 99 2.64 45.45 30.21
C SER A 99 1.52 44.56 29.65
N GLU A 100 1.79 43.27 29.41
CA GLU A 100 0.78 42.30 28.96
C GLU A 100 -0.15 41.85 30.09
N ALA A 101 0.34 41.73 31.32
CA ALA A 101 -0.48 41.39 32.49
C ALA A 101 -1.47 42.50 32.89
N GLY A 102 -1.18 43.76 32.54
CA GLY A 102 -2.05 44.91 32.79
C GLY A 102 -3.14 45.15 31.72
N LEU A 103 -3.11 44.42 30.60
CA LEU A 103 -4.11 44.55 29.55
C LEU A 103 -5.40 43.81 29.92
N SER A 104 -6.53 44.52 29.83
CA SER A 104 -7.86 43.90 29.88
C SER A 104 -8.00 42.80 28.81
N GLU A 105 -8.69 41.71 29.11
CA GLU A 105 -8.95 40.59 28.21
C GLU A 105 -9.60 40.99 26.86
N GLY A 106 -10.25 42.16 26.81
CA GLY A 106 -10.72 42.75 25.55
C GLY A 106 -9.61 43.34 24.70
N ALA A 107 -8.59 43.97 25.31
CA ALA A 107 -7.46 44.57 24.61
C ALA A 107 -6.48 43.50 24.08
N LYS A 108 -6.20 42.45 24.86
CA LYS A 108 -5.41 41.28 24.41
C LYS A 108 -6.01 40.63 23.17
N ARG A 109 -7.33 40.41 23.17
CA ARG A 109 -8.08 39.86 22.03
C ARG A 109 -8.06 40.74 20.78
N VAL A 110 -7.84 42.04 20.90
CA VAL A 110 -7.72 42.94 19.75
C VAL A 110 -6.29 42.92 19.20
N LEU A 111 -5.29 42.90 20.08
CA LEU A 111 -3.88 42.86 19.70
C LEU A 111 -3.49 41.53 19.04
N HIS A 112 -3.86 40.39 19.65
CA HIS A 112 -3.52 39.06 19.12
C HIS A 112 -4.50 38.54 18.06
N ARG A 113 -5.54 39.32 17.70
CA ARG A 113 -6.58 38.86 16.77
C ARG A 113 -6.04 38.36 15.43
N ARG A 114 -4.99 39.00 14.93
CA ARG A 114 -4.37 38.65 13.63
C ARG A 114 -3.56 37.36 13.74
N GLU A 115 -2.77 37.22 14.80
CA GLU A 115 -1.97 36.02 15.08
C GLU A 115 -2.87 34.81 15.33
N GLU A 116 -3.93 34.95 16.14
CA GLU A 116 -4.91 33.90 16.40
C GLU A 116 -5.65 33.48 15.11
N ARG A 117 -6.00 34.43 14.23
CA ARG A 117 -6.59 34.13 12.92
C ARG A 117 -5.64 33.33 12.03
N GLU A 118 -4.36 33.72 11.98
CA GLU A 118 -3.36 33.01 11.18
C GLU A 118 -3.10 31.60 11.71
N LEU A 119 -3.03 31.43 13.04
CA LEU A 119 -2.88 30.13 13.67
C LEU A 119 -4.07 29.22 13.35
N LEU A 120 -5.30 29.73 13.48
CA LEU A 120 -6.51 28.98 13.12
C LEU A 120 -6.56 28.63 11.63
N ARG A 121 -6.16 29.56 10.76
CA ARG A 121 -6.09 29.30 9.32
C ARG A 121 -5.12 28.16 9.01
N ARG A 122 -3.92 28.18 9.61
CA ARG A 122 -2.93 27.10 9.43
C ARG A 122 -3.44 25.77 9.99
N ALA A 123 -4.11 25.79 11.14
CA ALA A 123 -4.72 24.60 11.73
C ALA A 123 -5.81 24.01 10.82
N ILE A 124 -6.71 24.85 10.30
CA ILE A 124 -7.74 24.42 9.33
C ILE A 124 -7.11 23.85 8.05
N GLU A 125 -6.06 24.50 7.54
CA GLU A 125 -5.34 24.03 6.35
C GLU A 125 -4.65 22.68 6.59
N GLN A 126 -4.13 22.47 7.80
CA GLN A 126 -3.55 21.19 8.22
C GLN A 126 -4.62 20.10 8.34
N ASP A 127 -5.74 20.37 9.01
CA ASP A 127 -6.85 19.41 9.15
C ASP A 127 -7.46 19.03 7.78
N ILE A 128 -7.52 19.98 6.84
CA ILE A 128 -7.90 19.72 5.44
C ILE A 128 -6.89 18.79 4.76
N ALA A 129 -5.60 18.97 5.00
CA ALA A 129 -4.56 18.12 4.43
C ALA A 129 -4.59 16.71 5.01
N ASP A 130 -4.89 16.60 6.31
CA ASP A 130 -4.98 15.33 7.05
C ASP A 130 -6.33 14.61 6.81
N GLN A 131 -7.25 15.22 6.06
CA GLN A 131 -8.61 14.72 5.76
C GLN A 131 -9.54 14.63 6.97
N ASP A 132 -9.23 15.36 8.04
CA ASP A 132 -10.03 15.47 9.26
C ASP A 132 -11.11 16.56 9.12
N TRP A 133 -12.08 16.30 8.24
CA TRP A 133 -13.09 17.29 7.83
C TRP A 133 -13.95 17.82 8.98
N ASP A 134 -14.27 16.96 9.96
CA ASP A 134 -15.13 17.32 11.08
C ASP A 134 -14.40 18.26 12.05
N ALA A 135 -13.10 18.01 12.31
CA ALA A 135 -12.26 18.90 13.10
C ALA A 135 -12.07 20.26 12.42
N ALA A 136 -11.77 20.26 11.12
CA ALA A 136 -11.68 21.47 10.32
C ALA A 136 -12.99 22.29 10.36
N MET A 137 -14.16 21.62 10.30
CA MET A 137 -15.47 22.27 10.35
C MET A 137 -15.76 22.93 11.70
N VAL A 138 -15.31 22.32 12.81
CA VAL A 138 -15.39 22.92 14.16
C VAL A 138 -14.54 24.19 14.23
N LEU A 139 -13.29 24.15 13.76
CA LEU A 139 -12.41 25.33 13.73
C LEU A 139 -12.96 26.46 12.85
N VAL A 140 -13.58 26.12 11.71
CA VAL A 140 -14.26 27.09 10.84
C VAL A 140 -15.47 27.73 11.53
N ARG A 141 -16.21 26.97 12.34
CA ARG A 141 -17.30 27.51 13.16
C ARG A 141 -16.77 28.48 14.21
N GLU A 142 -15.68 28.13 14.90
CA GLU A 142 -15.03 29.02 15.87
C GLU A 142 -14.51 30.32 15.21
N LEU A 143 -13.96 30.22 14.00
CA LEU A 143 -13.52 31.38 13.20
C LEU A 143 -14.68 32.34 12.90
N ALA A 144 -15.87 31.81 12.59
CA ALA A 144 -17.07 32.60 12.31
C ALA A 144 -17.68 33.23 13.57
N GLU A 145 -17.80 32.46 14.66
CA GLU A 145 -18.52 32.86 15.88
C GLU A 145 -17.65 33.71 16.82
N ARG A 146 -16.43 33.26 17.13
CA ARG A 146 -15.57 33.89 18.15
C ARG A 146 -14.83 35.12 17.63
N PHE A 147 -14.49 35.13 16.34
CA PHE A 147 -13.69 36.19 15.72
C PHE A 147 -14.48 37.08 14.75
N GLY A 148 -15.68 36.64 14.33
CA GLY A 148 -16.55 37.40 13.43
C GLY A 148 -16.14 37.35 11.95
N TYR A 149 -15.20 36.48 11.57
CA TYR A 149 -14.70 36.37 10.19
C TYR A 149 -15.57 35.44 9.34
N ARG A 150 -16.81 35.87 9.07
CA ARG A 150 -17.80 35.04 8.36
C ARG A 150 -17.40 34.72 6.91
N SER A 151 -16.84 35.70 6.18
CA SER A 151 -16.42 35.52 4.79
C SER A 151 -15.32 34.45 4.64
N ASP A 152 -14.29 34.49 5.48
CA ASP A 152 -13.22 33.50 5.46
C ASP A 152 -13.76 32.11 5.83
N ALA A 153 -14.63 32.05 6.84
CA ALA A 153 -15.23 30.80 7.27
C ALA A 153 -16.08 30.16 6.16
N GLU A 154 -16.85 30.94 5.41
CA GLU A 154 -17.59 30.45 4.25
C GLU A 154 -16.67 29.92 3.15
N GLU A 155 -15.55 30.61 2.86
CA GLU A 155 -14.54 30.14 1.91
C GLU A 155 -13.96 28.78 2.33
N PHE A 156 -13.60 28.64 3.61
CA PHE A 156 -13.10 27.37 4.15
C PHE A 156 -14.18 26.27 4.13
N ARG A 157 -15.44 26.56 4.43
CA ARG A 157 -16.53 25.56 4.29
C ARG A 157 -16.63 25.03 2.88
N SER A 158 -16.73 25.93 1.89
CA SER A 158 -16.80 25.52 0.48
C SER A 158 -15.53 24.81 0.01
N ARG A 159 -14.37 25.09 0.59
CA ARG A 159 -13.13 24.37 0.29
C ARG A 159 -13.13 22.96 0.91
N ILE A 160 -13.55 22.83 2.17
CA ILE A 160 -13.68 21.53 2.87
C ILE A 160 -14.68 20.64 2.16
N GLU A 161 -15.86 21.16 1.82
CA GLU A 161 -16.90 20.38 1.12
C GLU A 161 -16.43 19.88 -0.24
N ARG A 162 -15.73 20.74 -1.01
CA ARG A 162 -15.12 20.32 -2.29
C ARG A 162 -14.06 19.26 -2.09
N ALA A 163 -13.15 19.43 -1.13
CA ALA A 163 -12.09 18.46 -0.85
C ALA A 163 -12.69 17.12 -0.39
N ARG A 164 -13.67 17.13 0.51
CA ARG A 164 -14.39 15.94 0.97
C ARG A 164 -15.08 15.21 -0.18
N ALA A 165 -15.80 15.95 -1.04
CA ALA A 165 -16.47 15.38 -2.21
C ALA A 165 -15.48 14.77 -3.21
N GLN A 166 -14.33 15.42 -3.44
CA GLN A 166 -13.26 14.89 -4.30
C GLN A 166 -12.66 13.60 -3.73
N THR A 167 -12.33 13.56 -2.44
CA THR A 167 -11.81 12.35 -1.80
C THR A 167 -12.84 11.21 -1.84
N LEU A 168 -14.12 11.50 -1.64
CA LEU A 168 -15.19 10.51 -1.77
C LEU A 168 -15.29 9.98 -3.20
N ASP A 169 -15.31 10.87 -4.22
CA ASP A 169 -15.37 10.44 -5.63
C ASP A 169 -14.14 9.60 -6.00
N GLN A 170 -12.95 9.98 -5.52
CA GLN A 170 -11.73 9.21 -5.75
C GLN A 170 -11.83 7.80 -5.16
N ARG A 171 -12.29 7.66 -3.92
CA ARG A 171 -12.48 6.33 -3.29
C ARG A 171 -13.51 5.49 -4.04
N VAL A 172 -14.58 6.11 -4.55
CA VAL A 172 -15.56 5.42 -5.40
C VAL A 172 -14.91 4.97 -6.70
N VAL A 173 -14.14 5.82 -7.38
CA VAL A 173 -13.42 5.46 -8.61
C VAL A 173 -12.44 4.30 -8.38
N GLU A 174 -11.68 4.34 -7.30
CA GLU A 174 -10.75 3.27 -6.93
C GLU A 174 -11.49 1.94 -6.71
N ALA A 175 -12.57 1.95 -5.93
CA ALA A 175 -13.39 0.76 -5.72
C ALA A 175 -14.02 0.22 -7.03
N LEU A 176 -14.45 1.12 -7.92
CA LEU A 176 -14.97 0.73 -9.23
C LEU A 176 -13.90 0.13 -10.13
N ALA A 177 -12.65 0.61 -10.07
CA ALA A 177 -11.55 0.07 -10.83
C ALA A 177 -11.20 -1.36 -10.39
N GLU A 178 -11.22 -1.63 -9.08
CA GLU A 178 -11.07 -2.99 -8.53
C GLU A 178 -12.19 -3.92 -9.02
N LEU A 179 -13.44 -3.45 -8.99
CA LEU A 179 -14.58 -4.21 -9.52
C LEU A 179 -14.42 -4.52 -11.02
N GLU A 180 -14.01 -3.53 -11.82
CA GLU A 180 -13.79 -3.71 -13.25
C GLU A 180 -12.68 -4.74 -13.53
N GLU A 181 -11.66 -4.82 -12.69
CA GLU A 181 -10.64 -5.86 -12.79
C GLU A 181 -11.20 -7.27 -12.52
N LEU A 182 -12.06 -7.43 -11.52
CA LEU A 182 -12.75 -8.71 -11.27
C LEU A 182 -13.62 -9.13 -12.46
N VAL A 183 -14.31 -8.17 -13.08
CA VAL A 183 -15.10 -8.40 -14.30
C VAL A 183 -14.21 -8.82 -15.46
N ARG A 184 -13.05 -8.18 -15.68
CA ARG A 184 -12.09 -8.56 -16.72
C ARG A 184 -11.56 -9.99 -16.53
N ARG A 185 -11.31 -10.40 -15.28
CA ARG A 185 -10.87 -11.75 -14.94
C ARG A 185 -11.98 -12.81 -15.00
N ARG A 186 -13.21 -12.42 -15.35
CA ARG A 186 -14.40 -13.28 -15.37
C ARG A 186 -14.72 -13.90 -14.00
N GLN A 187 -14.32 -13.25 -12.90
CA GLN A 187 -14.63 -13.68 -11.52
C GLN A 187 -16.00 -13.14 -11.09
N TRP A 188 -17.06 -13.65 -11.70
CA TRP A 188 -18.41 -13.09 -11.57
C TRP A 188 -18.93 -13.08 -10.13
N THR A 189 -18.75 -14.17 -9.38
CA THR A 189 -19.23 -14.29 -7.99
C THR A 189 -18.61 -13.23 -7.09
N GLU A 190 -17.30 -13.01 -7.22
CA GLU A 190 -16.57 -11.99 -6.47
C GLU A 190 -17.00 -10.59 -6.90
N ALA A 191 -17.20 -10.36 -8.20
CA ALA A 191 -17.68 -9.08 -8.73
C ALA A 191 -19.08 -8.71 -8.20
N TYR A 192 -20.03 -9.65 -8.11
CA TYR A 192 -21.34 -9.36 -7.52
C TYR A 192 -21.26 -9.05 -6.03
N ALA A 193 -20.41 -9.76 -5.29
CA ALA A 193 -20.22 -9.52 -3.86
C ALA A 193 -19.59 -8.14 -3.61
N ASP A 194 -18.61 -7.76 -4.43
CA ASP A 194 -17.98 -6.45 -4.37
C ASP A 194 -18.93 -5.32 -4.78
N ALA A 195 -19.70 -5.48 -5.86
CA ALA A 195 -20.73 -4.52 -6.24
C ALA A 195 -21.75 -4.29 -5.12
N ALA A 196 -22.21 -5.35 -4.45
CA ALA A 196 -23.12 -5.23 -3.32
C ALA A 196 -22.48 -4.50 -2.13
N ARG A 197 -21.17 -4.68 -1.89
CA ARG A 197 -20.40 -3.96 -0.88
C ARG A 197 -20.30 -2.47 -1.22
N ILE A 198 -19.93 -2.13 -2.46
CA ILE A 198 -19.80 -0.75 -2.95
C ILE A 198 -21.14 -0.02 -2.84
N MET A 199 -22.25 -0.66 -3.24
CA MET A 199 -23.62 -0.12 -3.11
C MET A 199 -24.01 0.21 -1.67
N ARG A 200 -23.49 -0.55 -0.69
CA ARG A 200 -23.74 -0.29 0.73
C ARG A 200 -22.84 0.80 1.31
N LEU A 201 -21.59 0.88 0.86
CA LEU A 201 -20.61 1.86 1.35
C LEU A 201 -20.85 3.26 0.77
N TYR A 202 -21.36 3.34 -0.47
CA TYR A 202 -21.52 4.59 -1.21
C TYR A 202 -22.92 4.74 -1.81
N PRO A 203 -23.99 4.77 -0.98
CA PRO A 203 -25.37 4.83 -1.47
C PRO A 203 -25.72 6.16 -2.16
N GLU A 204 -24.96 7.23 -1.92
CA GLU A 204 -25.22 8.58 -2.46
C GLU A 204 -24.65 8.78 -3.88
N SER A 205 -23.83 7.84 -4.37
CA SER A 205 -23.18 7.97 -5.67
C SER A 205 -24.00 7.34 -6.79
N HIS A 206 -24.48 8.17 -7.73
CA HIS A 206 -25.21 7.72 -8.92
C HIS A 206 -24.44 6.71 -9.79
N ARG A 207 -23.10 6.67 -9.69
CA ARG A 207 -22.27 5.72 -10.44
C ARG A 207 -22.48 4.27 -9.99
N VAL A 208 -23.00 4.10 -8.78
CA VAL A 208 -23.10 2.81 -8.08
C VAL A 208 -24.47 2.15 -8.27
N ASP A 209 -25.50 2.93 -8.63
CA ASP A 209 -26.89 2.46 -8.77
C ASP A 209 -27.06 1.29 -9.75
N ARG A 210 -26.26 1.24 -10.82
CA ARG A 210 -26.39 0.25 -11.92
C ARG A 210 -25.23 -0.74 -12.01
N LEU A 211 -24.44 -0.92 -10.95
CA LEU A 211 -23.30 -1.84 -11.00
C LEU A 211 -23.71 -3.29 -11.29
N ARG A 212 -24.79 -3.76 -10.67
CA ARG A 212 -25.30 -5.11 -10.90
C ARG A 212 -25.68 -5.33 -12.36
N GLU A 213 -26.43 -4.39 -12.94
CA GLU A 213 -26.83 -4.44 -14.35
C GLU A 213 -25.62 -4.41 -15.28
N ARG A 214 -24.58 -3.62 -14.97
CA ARG A 214 -23.33 -3.60 -15.76
C ARG A 214 -22.62 -4.95 -15.74
N ILE A 215 -22.57 -5.63 -14.59
CA ILE A 215 -21.97 -6.97 -14.47
C ILE A 215 -22.80 -7.99 -15.25
N ASP A 216 -24.13 -7.94 -15.14
CA ASP A 216 -25.04 -8.79 -15.91
C ASP A 216 -24.82 -8.60 -17.42
N GLN A 217 -24.73 -7.35 -17.88
CA GLN A 217 -24.47 -7.02 -19.29
C GLN A 217 -23.11 -7.54 -19.77
N ALA A 218 -22.06 -7.38 -18.95
CA ALA A 218 -20.72 -7.89 -19.26
C ALA A 218 -20.73 -9.43 -19.36
N ARG A 219 -21.37 -10.11 -18.42
CA ARG A 219 -21.52 -11.58 -18.44
C ARG A 219 -22.29 -12.04 -19.67
N MET A 220 -23.39 -11.35 -20.02
CA MET A 220 -24.16 -11.64 -21.24
C MET A 220 -23.36 -11.39 -22.52
N ALA A 221 -22.50 -10.37 -22.54
CA ALA A 221 -21.63 -10.10 -23.68
C ALA A 221 -20.62 -11.24 -23.89
N VAL A 222 -19.95 -11.70 -22.83
CA VAL A 222 -19.02 -12.85 -22.88
C VAL A 222 -19.74 -14.10 -23.37
N ARG A 223 -20.96 -14.37 -22.86
CA ARG A 223 -21.76 -15.50 -23.32
C ARG A 223 -22.04 -15.44 -24.82
N ARG A 224 -22.48 -14.28 -25.33
CA ARG A 224 -22.75 -14.10 -26.76
C ARG A 224 -21.50 -14.28 -27.62
N GLU A 225 -20.36 -13.81 -27.14
CA GLU A 225 -19.07 -14.00 -27.82
C GLU A 225 -18.70 -15.49 -27.89
N LEU A 226 -18.81 -16.21 -26.78
CA LEU A 226 -18.56 -17.66 -26.73
C LEU A 226 -19.50 -18.43 -27.66
N GLU A 227 -20.78 -18.08 -27.68
CA GLU A 227 -21.76 -18.70 -28.57
C GLU A 227 -21.41 -18.48 -30.05
N GLN A 228 -21.05 -17.25 -30.43
CA GLN A 228 -20.66 -16.93 -31.81
C GLN A 228 -19.39 -17.70 -32.22
N ARG A 229 -18.38 -17.73 -31.34
CA ARG A 229 -17.15 -18.49 -31.59
C ARG A 229 -17.41 -19.98 -31.70
N PHE A 230 -18.27 -20.52 -30.84
CA PHE A 230 -18.65 -21.94 -30.89
C PHE A 230 -19.33 -22.29 -32.22
N ARG A 231 -20.31 -21.49 -32.66
CA ARG A 231 -20.98 -21.70 -33.95
C ARG A 231 -19.99 -21.63 -35.12
N ALA A 232 -19.12 -20.63 -35.13
CA ALA A 232 -18.11 -20.50 -36.18
C ALA A 232 -17.10 -21.67 -36.20
N ALA A 233 -16.67 -22.15 -35.03
CA ALA A 233 -15.79 -23.31 -34.92
C ALA A 233 -16.50 -24.60 -35.39
N ALA A 234 -17.78 -24.77 -35.06
CA ALA A 234 -18.58 -25.89 -35.51
C ALA A 234 -18.79 -25.90 -37.04
N GLU A 235 -19.08 -24.74 -37.65
CA GLU A 235 -19.22 -24.57 -39.10
C GLU A 235 -17.91 -24.87 -39.86
N ARG A 236 -16.76 -24.54 -39.26
CA ARG A 236 -15.43 -24.80 -39.83
C ARG A 236 -14.90 -26.21 -39.54
N GLU A 237 -15.71 -27.07 -38.93
CA GLU A 237 -15.34 -28.42 -38.50
C GLU A 237 -14.10 -28.45 -37.57
N GLN A 238 -13.86 -27.37 -36.83
CA GLN A 238 -12.80 -27.29 -35.81
C GLN A 238 -13.28 -27.95 -34.51
N VAL A 239 -13.41 -29.28 -34.55
CA VAL A 239 -14.09 -30.07 -33.52
C VAL A 239 -13.44 -29.96 -32.14
N ASP A 240 -12.10 -29.97 -32.07
CA ASP A 240 -11.37 -29.87 -30.80
C ASP A 240 -11.61 -28.48 -30.14
N GLU A 241 -11.54 -27.39 -30.91
CA GLU A 241 -11.83 -26.01 -30.43
C GLU A 241 -13.30 -25.83 -30.05
N ALA A 242 -14.23 -26.36 -30.86
CA ALA A 242 -15.66 -26.29 -30.57
C ALA A 242 -16.02 -27.03 -29.27
N MET A 243 -15.36 -28.16 -28.96
CA MET A 243 -15.55 -28.87 -27.69
C MET A 243 -15.04 -28.07 -26.47
N GLU A 244 -13.91 -27.37 -26.60
CA GLU A 244 -13.41 -26.50 -25.53
C GLU A 244 -14.35 -25.32 -25.28
N LEU A 245 -14.79 -24.64 -26.35
CA LEU A 245 -15.75 -23.55 -26.26
C LEU A 245 -17.09 -23.99 -25.67
N LEU A 246 -17.56 -25.21 -26.00
CA LEU A 246 -18.79 -25.76 -25.45
C LEU A 246 -18.67 -25.98 -23.92
N ARG A 247 -17.52 -26.45 -23.42
CA ARG A 247 -17.28 -26.59 -21.97
C ARG A 247 -17.26 -25.24 -21.27
N GLU A 248 -16.63 -24.24 -21.87
CA GLU A 248 -16.66 -22.88 -21.32
C GLU A 248 -18.08 -22.32 -21.30
N LEU A 249 -18.86 -22.55 -22.36
CA LEU A 249 -20.22 -22.03 -22.51
C LEU A 249 -21.21 -22.67 -21.52
N ASP A 250 -21.05 -23.95 -21.17
CA ASP A 250 -21.89 -24.67 -20.20
C ASP A 250 -21.96 -23.96 -18.84
N ALA A 251 -20.85 -23.34 -18.41
CA ALA A 251 -20.80 -22.57 -17.17
C ALA A 251 -21.69 -21.30 -17.17
N TYR A 252 -22.15 -20.85 -18.35
CA TYR A 252 -22.94 -19.63 -18.54
C TYR A 252 -24.38 -19.88 -18.98
N LEU A 253 -24.73 -21.11 -19.38
CA LEU A 253 -26.04 -21.42 -19.92
C LEU A 253 -26.99 -21.91 -18.84
N THR A 254 -28.23 -21.46 -18.92
CA THR A 254 -29.35 -22.12 -18.24
C THR A 254 -29.94 -23.23 -19.13
N PRO A 255 -30.67 -24.20 -18.58
CA PRO A 255 -31.26 -25.29 -19.37
C PRO A 255 -32.14 -24.81 -20.53
N ALA A 256 -32.87 -23.71 -20.35
CA ALA A 256 -33.72 -23.14 -21.39
C ALA A 256 -32.91 -22.49 -22.53
N GLU A 257 -31.76 -21.89 -22.21
CA GLU A 257 -30.88 -21.23 -23.18
C GLU A 257 -29.98 -22.22 -23.94
N ALA A 258 -29.74 -23.40 -23.37
CA ALA A 258 -28.98 -24.47 -24.01
C ALA A 258 -29.76 -25.19 -25.11
N GLU A 259 -31.10 -25.18 -25.06
CA GLU A 259 -31.96 -25.89 -26.01
C GLU A 259 -31.67 -25.57 -27.50
N PRO A 260 -31.56 -24.30 -27.94
CA PRO A 260 -31.23 -24.00 -29.35
C PRO A 260 -29.83 -24.46 -29.78
N LEU A 261 -28.92 -24.66 -28.83
CA LEU A 261 -27.56 -25.13 -29.10
C LEU A 261 -27.42 -26.64 -29.02
N ARG A 262 -28.41 -27.33 -28.44
CA ARG A 262 -28.35 -28.75 -28.11
C ARG A 262 -28.10 -29.64 -29.32
N ALA A 263 -28.76 -29.37 -30.45
CA ALA A 263 -28.58 -30.15 -31.67
C ALA A 263 -27.15 -30.00 -32.22
N LEU A 264 -26.67 -28.76 -32.31
CA LEU A 264 -25.31 -28.46 -32.77
C LEU A 264 -24.24 -29.03 -31.83
N ALA A 265 -24.44 -28.89 -30.52
CA ALA A 265 -23.57 -29.46 -29.50
C ALA A 265 -23.52 -30.99 -29.60
N ALA A 266 -24.66 -31.65 -29.77
CA ALA A 266 -24.72 -33.10 -29.94
C ALA A 266 -23.96 -33.56 -31.20
N GLU A 267 -24.03 -32.81 -32.30
CA GLU A 267 -23.26 -33.08 -33.51
C GLU A 267 -21.75 -32.95 -33.28
N VAL A 268 -21.30 -31.85 -32.66
CA VAL A 268 -19.89 -31.63 -32.34
C VAL A 268 -19.36 -32.71 -31.39
N ILE A 269 -20.13 -33.09 -30.37
CA ILE A 269 -19.80 -34.18 -29.43
C ILE A 269 -19.67 -35.51 -30.17
N ALA A 270 -20.60 -35.82 -31.09
CA ALA A 270 -20.55 -37.04 -31.88
C ALA A 270 -19.31 -37.09 -32.80
N LYS A 271 -19.02 -35.99 -33.50
CA LYS A 271 -17.82 -35.83 -34.34
C LYS A 271 -16.53 -35.93 -33.52
N SER A 272 -16.48 -35.29 -32.35
CA SER A 272 -15.31 -35.35 -31.45
C SER A 272 -15.03 -36.78 -31.00
N ARG A 273 -16.09 -37.49 -30.63
CA ARG A 273 -16.02 -38.89 -30.22
C ARG A 273 -15.51 -39.78 -31.36
N GLU A 274 -16.03 -39.59 -32.57
CA GLU A 274 -15.59 -40.33 -33.76
C GLU A 274 -14.12 -40.04 -34.09
N ASN A 275 -13.72 -38.77 -34.11
CA ASN A 275 -12.34 -38.37 -34.37
C ASN A 275 -11.35 -39.00 -33.36
N LEU A 276 -11.70 -39.01 -32.07
CA LEU A 276 -10.88 -39.67 -31.05
C LEU A 276 -10.83 -41.19 -31.26
N GLY A 277 -11.96 -41.82 -31.61
CA GLY A 277 -12.01 -43.25 -31.91
C GLY A 277 -11.16 -43.64 -33.13
N VAL A 278 -11.17 -42.81 -34.19
CA VAL A 278 -10.32 -43.01 -35.37
C VAL A 278 -8.84 -42.82 -35.01
N ARG A 279 -8.48 -41.74 -34.29
CA ARG A 279 -7.09 -41.51 -33.82
C ARG A 279 -6.58 -42.68 -33.00
N PHE A 280 -7.38 -43.18 -32.04
CA PHE A 280 -7.03 -44.33 -31.23
C PHE A 280 -6.80 -45.60 -32.08
N LYS A 281 -7.70 -45.90 -33.02
CA LYS A 281 -7.54 -47.07 -33.92
C LYS A 281 -6.27 -46.98 -34.77
N LEU A 282 -5.97 -45.81 -35.32
CA LEU A 282 -4.75 -45.57 -36.10
C LEU A 282 -3.50 -45.77 -35.24
N MET A 283 -3.44 -45.20 -34.04
CA MET A 283 -2.29 -45.38 -33.12
C MET A 283 -2.05 -46.84 -32.73
N VAL A 284 -3.13 -47.62 -32.55
CA VAL A 284 -3.04 -49.06 -32.29
C VAL A 284 -2.52 -49.84 -33.50
N GLN A 285 -2.96 -49.47 -34.71
CA GLN A 285 -2.50 -50.06 -35.97
C GLN A 285 -1.02 -49.73 -36.23
N ASP A 286 -0.61 -48.49 -35.99
CA ASP A 286 0.75 -47.99 -36.21
C ASP A 286 1.73 -48.36 -35.07
N HIS A 287 1.28 -49.16 -34.10
CA HIS A 287 2.05 -49.61 -32.94
C HIS A 287 2.59 -48.46 -32.06
N GLN A 288 1.94 -47.29 -32.10
CA GLN A 288 2.23 -46.15 -31.23
C GLN A 288 1.58 -46.33 -29.85
N TRP A 289 2.09 -47.30 -29.08
CA TRP A 289 1.42 -47.79 -27.86
C TRP A 289 1.26 -46.72 -26.78
N MET A 290 2.24 -45.83 -26.58
CA MET A 290 2.16 -44.75 -25.60
C MET A 290 1.06 -43.73 -25.97
N GLU A 291 0.99 -43.34 -27.24
CA GLU A 291 -0.03 -42.40 -27.73
C GLU A 291 -1.42 -43.03 -27.70
N ALA A 292 -1.53 -44.32 -28.04
CA ALA A 292 -2.77 -45.08 -27.92
C ALA A 292 -3.29 -45.14 -26.47
N VAL A 293 -2.40 -45.33 -25.48
CA VAL A 293 -2.77 -45.30 -24.05
C VAL A 293 -3.27 -43.91 -23.65
N ASN A 294 -2.59 -42.83 -24.07
CA ASN A 294 -3.02 -41.46 -23.78
C ASN A 294 -4.40 -41.14 -24.40
N ALA A 295 -4.61 -41.55 -25.66
CA ALA A 295 -5.89 -41.40 -26.35
C ALA A 295 -7.00 -42.21 -25.67
N ALA A 296 -6.71 -43.43 -25.23
CA ALA A 296 -7.63 -44.28 -24.47
C ALA A 296 -8.06 -43.65 -23.14
N GLU A 297 -7.10 -43.14 -22.37
CA GLU A 297 -7.39 -42.45 -21.10
C GLU A 297 -8.23 -41.18 -21.32
N ARG A 298 -7.99 -40.45 -22.41
CA ARG A 298 -8.80 -39.29 -22.79
C ARG A 298 -10.24 -39.71 -23.15
N ILE A 299 -10.43 -40.77 -23.93
CA ILE A 299 -11.76 -41.30 -24.27
C ILE A 299 -12.54 -41.68 -23.00
N MET A 300 -11.90 -42.39 -22.07
CA MET A 300 -12.54 -42.78 -20.81
C MET A 300 -12.93 -41.58 -19.94
N ARG A 301 -12.13 -40.51 -19.95
CA ARG A 301 -12.39 -39.29 -19.17
C ARG A 301 -13.48 -38.42 -19.79
N GLU A 302 -13.43 -38.21 -21.10
CA GLU A 302 -14.34 -37.31 -21.80
C GLU A 302 -15.69 -37.98 -22.15
N PHE A 303 -15.71 -39.31 -22.32
CA PHE A 303 -16.88 -40.08 -22.77
C PHE A 303 -17.14 -41.36 -21.95
N PRO A 304 -17.25 -41.28 -20.61
CA PRO A 304 -17.25 -42.45 -19.72
C PRO A 304 -18.41 -43.44 -19.96
N ASN A 305 -19.56 -42.94 -20.40
CA ASN A 305 -20.78 -43.74 -20.57
C ASN A 305 -20.98 -44.26 -22.00
N THR A 306 -19.92 -44.28 -22.82
CA THR A 306 -20.01 -44.73 -24.21
C THR A 306 -19.53 -46.17 -24.34
N ARG A 307 -20.12 -46.91 -25.29
CA ARG A 307 -19.66 -48.26 -25.65
C ARG A 307 -18.18 -48.29 -26.02
N MET A 308 -17.71 -47.26 -26.74
CA MET A 308 -16.30 -47.11 -27.10
C MET A 308 -15.39 -47.04 -25.86
N ALA A 309 -15.79 -46.33 -24.80
CA ALA A 309 -15.00 -46.28 -23.57
C ALA A 309 -14.93 -47.65 -22.86
N GLN A 310 -15.99 -48.47 -22.94
CA GLN A 310 -15.98 -49.84 -22.42
C GLN A 310 -15.03 -50.74 -23.22
N GLU A 311 -15.11 -50.69 -24.55
CA GLU A 311 -14.22 -51.45 -25.45
C GLU A 311 -12.75 -51.05 -25.24
N VAL A 312 -12.47 -49.74 -25.09
CA VAL A 312 -11.13 -49.22 -24.80
C VAL A 312 -10.64 -49.68 -23.43
N LEU A 313 -11.50 -49.65 -22.40
CA LEU A 313 -11.18 -50.11 -21.05
C LEU A 313 -10.75 -51.59 -21.04
N GLU A 314 -11.41 -52.44 -21.81
CA GLU A 314 -11.04 -53.86 -21.96
C GLU A 314 -9.66 -54.03 -22.63
N MET A 315 -9.30 -53.14 -23.56
CA MET A 315 -8.00 -53.17 -24.26
C MET A 315 -6.85 -52.57 -23.44
N MET A 316 -7.14 -51.75 -22.43
CA MET A 316 -6.13 -50.99 -21.66
C MET A 316 -5.02 -51.83 -21.02
N PRO A 317 -5.28 -52.98 -20.38
CA PRO A 317 -4.22 -53.80 -19.78
C PRO A 317 -3.18 -54.25 -20.82
N ALA A 318 -3.64 -54.71 -21.99
CA ALA A 318 -2.78 -55.17 -23.06
C ALA A 318 -1.98 -54.01 -23.71
N LEU A 319 -2.58 -52.83 -23.84
CA LEU A 319 -1.89 -51.65 -24.36
C LEU A 319 -0.79 -51.15 -23.41
N ARG A 320 -1.04 -51.13 -22.09
CA ARG A 320 -0.05 -50.75 -21.08
C ARG A 320 1.12 -51.72 -21.03
N GLU A 321 0.87 -53.02 -21.14
CA GLU A 321 1.92 -54.03 -21.22
C GLU A 321 2.82 -53.81 -22.45
N LYS A 322 2.20 -53.61 -23.63
CA LYS A 322 2.93 -53.33 -24.88
C LYS A 322 3.72 -52.02 -24.84
N ALA A 323 3.14 -50.98 -24.25
CA ALA A 323 3.80 -49.69 -24.06
C ALA A 323 5.05 -49.81 -23.17
N GLY A 324 4.92 -50.50 -22.02
CA GLY A 324 6.06 -50.74 -21.13
C GLY A 324 7.13 -51.68 -21.70
N ALA A 325 6.77 -52.55 -22.65
CA ALA A 325 7.72 -53.36 -23.40
C ALA A 325 8.45 -52.57 -24.49
N ALA A 326 7.79 -51.59 -25.11
CA ALA A 326 8.37 -50.71 -26.11
C ALA A 326 9.36 -49.70 -25.51
N GLU A 327 9.09 -49.21 -24.30
CA GLU A 327 9.98 -48.28 -23.57
C GLU A 327 11.30 -48.94 -23.11
N LYS A 328 11.33 -50.27 -22.98
CA LYS A 328 12.50 -51.04 -22.55
C LYS A 328 13.45 -51.46 -23.69
N ARG A 329 13.09 -51.19 -24.95
CA ARG A 329 13.90 -51.51 -26.13
C ARG A 329 14.72 -50.32 -26.59
#